data_AF-A0A165TNQ9-F1
#
_entry.id   AF-A0A165TNQ9-F1
#
_cell.length_a   1.000
_cell.length_b   1.000
_cell.length_c   1.000
_cell.angle_alpha   90.00
_cell.angle_beta   90.00
_cell.angle_gamma   90.00
#
_symmetry.space_group_name_H-M   'P 1'
#
loop_
_entity.id
_entity.type
_entity.pdbx_description
1 polymer ?
#
loop_
_entity_poly.entity_id
_entity_poly.type
_entity_poly.pdbx_seq_one_letter_code
_entity_poly.pdbx_strand_id
1 'polypeptide(L)'
;MSVRQRIPFRFSENEPEDDHVLDEQEQEELIESLRSQSDTATMQYMLLGQVVLALSALLHLIYILKGDKISPLYAILPSHPPPFAIIPFANFFAMLNIALHANLSLLLLPFYNPIRQSLSSLPPPLEACSLPLPILHPLIAGLTVLTPTLALLRQCSWPDVAWWCATLAMSWFVYSLRSWTDQSAEEIRELERLRYDARGA
;
A
#
# COMPACT_ATOMS: atom_id res chain seq x y z
N MET A 1 33.46 45.38 -40.00
CA MET A 1 33.77 45.00 -38.61
C MET A 1 32.46 44.80 -37.87
N SER A 2 32.19 43.60 -37.38
CA SER A 2 30.99 43.29 -36.59
C SER A 2 31.44 42.53 -35.35
N VAL A 3 31.54 43.25 -34.23
CA VAL A 3 31.90 42.69 -32.93
C VAL A 3 30.68 41.92 -32.40
N ARG A 4 30.84 40.62 -32.16
CA ARG A 4 29.78 39.75 -31.63
C ARG A 4 29.52 40.13 -30.17
N GLN A 5 28.37 40.74 -29.93
CA GLN A 5 27.92 41.18 -28.61
C GLN A 5 27.61 39.95 -27.75
N ARG A 6 28.23 39.85 -26.56
CA ARG A 6 27.87 38.83 -25.57
C ARG A 6 26.53 39.22 -24.96
N ILE A 7 25.58 38.30 -24.98
CA ILE A 7 24.30 38.42 -24.30
C ILE A 7 24.60 38.18 -22.81
N PRO A 8 24.43 39.16 -21.90
CA PRO A 8 24.53 38.92 -20.48
C PRO A 8 23.41 37.97 -20.07
N PHE A 9 23.73 37.02 -19.18
CA PHE A 9 22.73 36.20 -18.50
C PHE A 9 21.73 37.13 -17.82
N ARG A 10 20.49 37.12 -18.31
CA ARG A 10 19.38 37.84 -17.70
C ARG A 10 18.78 36.88 -16.68
N PHE A 11 19.24 36.98 -15.44
CA PHE A 11 18.47 36.48 -14.30
C PHE A 11 17.13 37.21 -14.32
N SER A 12 16.04 36.49 -14.59
CA SER A 12 14.70 37.00 -14.40
C SER A 12 14.41 37.03 -12.91
N GLU A 13 14.80 38.11 -12.25
CA GLU A 13 14.37 38.54 -10.91
C GLU A 13 12.84 38.74 -10.90
N ASN A 14 12.03 37.70 -10.71
CA ASN A 14 10.61 37.89 -10.40
C ASN A 14 9.97 36.80 -9.53
N GLU A 15 10.76 35.87 -9.00
CA GLU A 15 10.46 35.26 -7.71
C GLU A 15 11.71 35.48 -6.85
N PRO A 16 11.60 35.93 -5.58
CA PRO A 16 12.70 35.80 -4.65
C PRO A 16 12.90 34.30 -4.44
N GLU A 17 13.73 33.67 -5.27
CA GLU A 17 14.42 32.45 -4.87
C GLU A 17 15.19 32.84 -3.61
N ASP A 18 14.65 32.42 -2.47
CA ASP A 18 15.24 32.62 -1.17
C ASP A 18 16.54 31.79 -1.14
N ASP A 19 17.61 32.38 -1.68
CA ASP A 19 18.98 31.86 -1.73
C ASP A 19 19.62 31.85 -0.31
N HIS A 20 18.76 31.67 0.71
CA HIS A 20 19.13 31.54 2.10
C HIS A 20 19.79 30.18 2.30
N VAL A 21 21.11 30.21 2.36
CA VAL A 21 21.92 29.05 2.74
C VAL A 21 21.69 28.82 4.24
N LEU A 22 20.91 27.78 4.56
CA LEU A 22 20.66 27.34 5.93
C LEU A 22 21.98 27.06 6.65
N ASP A 23 22.16 27.60 7.85
CA ASP A 23 23.30 27.27 8.69
C ASP A 23 23.22 25.81 9.20
N GLU A 24 24.31 25.29 9.77
CA GLU A 24 24.34 23.88 10.19
C GLU A 24 23.30 23.52 11.26
N GLN A 25 22.87 24.51 12.06
CA GLN A 25 21.89 24.31 13.11
C GLN A 25 20.48 24.30 12.50
N GLU A 26 20.17 25.25 11.62
CA GLU A 26 18.92 25.32 10.87
C GLU A 26 18.71 24.05 10.03
N GLN A 27 19.76 23.50 9.42
CA GLN A 27 19.68 22.24 8.68
C GLN A 27 19.35 21.04 9.57
N GLU A 28 19.92 20.95 10.78
CA GLU A 28 19.60 19.89 11.74
C GLU A 28 18.13 20.00 12.19
N GLU A 29 17.70 21.20 12.57
CA GLU A 29 16.33 21.45 13.01
C GLU A 29 15.33 21.12 11.89
N LEU A 30 15.66 21.46 10.64
CA LEU A 30 14.85 21.12 9.48
C LEU A 30 14.78 19.60 9.27
N ILE A 31 15.91 18.89 9.24
CA ILE A 31 15.94 17.43 9.04
C ILE A 31 15.16 16.71 10.15
N GLU A 32 15.36 17.10 11.41
CA GLU A 32 14.64 16.50 12.54
C GLU A 32 13.12 16.79 12.45
N SER A 33 12.73 18.00 12.04
CA SER A 33 11.33 18.32 11.80
C SER A 33 10.72 17.49 10.67
N LEU A 34 11.47 17.26 9.58
CA LEU A 34 11.04 16.44 8.45
C LEU A 34 10.90 14.97 8.86
N ARG A 35 11.83 14.44 9.66
CA ARG A 35 11.75 13.10 10.23
C ARG A 35 10.50 12.95 11.09
N SER A 36 10.26 13.86 12.02
CA SER A 36 9.09 13.82 12.91
C SER A 36 7.76 13.87 12.14
N GLN A 37 7.70 14.72 11.11
CA GLN A 37 6.53 14.81 10.22
C GLN A 37 6.33 13.54 9.41
N SER A 38 7.40 12.97 8.85
CA SER A 38 7.39 11.72 8.10
C SER A 38 6.92 10.54 8.95
N ASP A 39 7.42 10.42 10.18
CA ASP A 39 7.03 9.35 11.11
C ASP A 39 5.54 9.46 11.47
N THR A 40 5.07 10.69 11.73
CA THR A 40 3.66 10.95 12.03
C THR A 40 2.77 10.61 10.84
N ALA A 41 3.14 11.04 9.63
CA ALA A 41 2.41 10.75 8.41
C ALA A 41 2.38 9.25 8.11
N THR A 42 3.52 8.58 8.26
CA THR A 42 3.64 7.12 8.11
C THR A 42 2.69 6.40 9.05
N MET A 43 2.66 6.77 10.33
CA MET A 43 1.73 6.17 11.30
C MET A 43 0.27 6.35 10.87
N GLN A 44 -0.11 7.55 10.42
CA GLN A 44 -1.47 7.85 9.95
C GLN A 44 -1.83 7.03 8.70
N TYR A 45 -0.94 6.92 7.73
CA TYR A 45 -1.19 6.15 6.52
C TYR A 45 -1.30 4.65 6.81
N MET A 46 -0.46 4.12 7.69
CA MET A 46 -0.55 2.71 8.13
C MET A 46 -1.89 2.46 8.83
N LEU A 47 -2.34 3.36 9.70
CA LEU A 47 -3.65 3.27 10.35
C LEU A 47 -4.80 3.32 9.33
N LEU A 48 -4.76 4.24 8.38
CA LEU A 48 -5.74 4.31 7.30
C LEU A 48 -5.77 3.01 6.50
N GLY A 49 -4.61 2.46 6.16
CA GLY A 49 -4.49 1.17 5.48
C GLY A 49 -5.13 0.02 6.26
N GLN A 50 -4.94 -0.02 7.58
CA GLN A 50 -5.61 -0.99 8.47
C GLN A 50 -7.13 -0.86 8.40
N VAL A 51 -7.66 0.36 8.48
CA VAL A 51 -9.10 0.62 8.41
C VAL A 51 -9.67 0.17 7.08
N VAL A 52 -9.01 0.50 5.96
CA VAL A 52 -9.45 0.07 4.61
C VAL A 52 -9.46 -1.44 4.47
N LEU A 53 -8.41 -2.13 4.94
CA LEU A 53 -8.35 -3.60 4.92
C LEU A 53 -9.43 -4.24 5.80
N ALA A 54 -9.66 -3.70 7.00
CA ALA A 54 -10.69 -4.19 7.91
C ALA A 54 -12.10 -4.03 7.31
N LEU A 55 -12.38 -2.90 6.67
CA LEU A 55 -13.65 -2.68 5.95
C LEU A 55 -13.81 -3.64 4.77
N SER A 56 -12.75 -3.87 3.99
CA SER A 56 -12.76 -4.85 2.89
C SER A 56 -13.04 -6.27 3.41
N ALA A 57 -12.37 -6.68 4.48
CA ALA A 57 -12.60 -7.99 5.11
C ALA A 57 -14.02 -8.10 5.69
N LEU A 58 -14.55 -7.03 6.29
CA LEU A 58 -15.92 -6.99 6.80
C LEU A 58 -16.95 -7.16 5.67
N LEU A 59 -16.73 -6.55 4.50
CA LEU A 59 -17.61 -6.75 3.35
C LEU A 59 -17.60 -8.21 2.87
N HIS A 60 -16.44 -8.87 2.85
CA HIS A 60 -16.37 -10.31 2.56
C HIS A 60 -17.09 -11.16 3.62
N LEU A 61 -17.01 -10.77 4.91
CA LEU A 61 -17.73 -11.44 5.98
C LEU A 61 -19.25 -11.31 5.79
N ILE A 62 -19.74 -10.10 5.49
CA ILE A 62 -21.16 -9.85 5.20
C ILE A 62 -21.60 -10.68 3.99
N TYR A 63 -20.80 -10.76 2.93
CA TYR A 63 -21.06 -11.61 1.77
C TYR A 63 -21.20 -13.10 2.13
N ILE A 64 -20.39 -13.61 3.06
CA ILE A 64 -20.50 -14.99 3.58
C ILE A 64 -21.80 -15.20 4.34
N LEU A 65 -22.24 -14.22 5.12
CA LEU A 65 -23.49 -14.31 5.90
C LEU A 65 -24.75 -14.15 5.01
N LYS A 66 -24.61 -13.46 3.87
CA LYS A 66 -25.71 -13.25 2.93
C LYS A 66 -26.06 -14.54 2.18
N GLY A 67 -27.34 -14.91 2.16
CA GLY A 67 -27.81 -16.16 1.55
C GLY A 67 -27.84 -16.16 0.01
N ASP A 68 -28.11 -15.02 -0.61
CA ASP A 68 -28.28 -14.89 -2.06
C ASP A 68 -26.94 -14.88 -2.85
N LYS A 69 -25.82 -14.67 -2.16
CA LYS A 69 -24.46 -14.58 -2.73
C LYS A 69 -24.33 -13.57 -3.87
N ILE A 70 -25.16 -12.53 -3.85
CA ILE A 70 -25.05 -11.42 -4.78
C ILE A 70 -23.92 -10.50 -4.31
N SER A 71 -22.99 -10.16 -5.21
CA SER A 71 -21.91 -9.22 -4.93
C SER A 71 -22.45 -7.89 -4.36
N PRO A 72 -21.83 -7.32 -3.31
CA PRO A 72 -22.26 -6.04 -2.76
C PRO A 72 -22.08 -4.88 -3.76
N LEU A 73 -21.24 -5.04 -4.78
CA LEU A 73 -21.04 -4.01 -5.81
C LEU A 73 -22.27 -3.75 -6.67
N TYR A 74 -23.23 -4.68 -6.72
CA TYR A 74 -24.51 -4.45 -7.42
C TYR A 74 -25.33 -3.28 -6.84
N ALA A 75 -25.07 -2.87 -5.61
CA ALA A 75 -25.68 -1.67 -5.03
C ALA A 75 -25.22 -0.37 -5.74
N ILE A 76 -24.02 -0.38 -6.34
CA ILE A 76 -23.40 0.77 -6.99
C ILE A 76 -23.39 0.61 -8.52
N LEU A 77 -23.18 -0.62 -9.00
CA LEU A 77 -23.17 -0.99 -10.41
C LEU A 77 -24.29 -1.99 -10.72
N PRO A 78 -25.54 -1.54 -10.83
CA PRO A 78 -26.64 -2.41 -11.21
C PRO A 78 -26.40 -2.95 -12.62
N SER A 79 -26.52 -4.27 -12.80
CA SER A 79 -26.48 -4.93 -14.11
C SER A 79 -27.82 -5.59 -14.39
N HIS A 80 -28.29 -5.49 -15.63
CA HIS A 80 -29.44 -6.22 -16.15
C HIS A 80 -28.98 -6.98 -17.39
N PRO A 81 -29.22 -8.29 -17.52
CA PRO A 81 -30.02 -9.23 -16.69
C PRO A 81 -29.33 -9.74 -15.40
N PRO A 82 -30.07 -10.42 -14.48
CA PRO A 82 -29.52 -10.99 -13.25
C PRO A 82 -28.39 -12.00 -13.51
N PRO A 83 -27.46 -12.19 -12.56
CA PRO A 83 -26.27 -13.02 -12.74
C PRO A 83 -26.64 -14.48 -13.07
N PHE A 84 -26.18 -14.96 -14.22
CA PHE A 84 -26.42 -16.33 -14.67
C PHE A 84 -25.46 -17.37 -14.07
N ALA A 85 -24.32 -16.94 -13.50
CA ALA A 85 -23.27 -17.83 -13.02
C ALA A 85 -22.73 -17.39 -11.65
N ILE A 86 -22.95 -18.22 -10.64
CA ILE A 86 -22.34 -18.09 -9.31
C ILE A 86 -21.01 -18.87 -9.31
N ILE A 87 -19.99 -18.31 -8.68
CA ILE A 87 -18.70 -19.00 -8.50
C ILE A 87 -18.88 -20.19 -7.56
N PRO A 88 -18.43 -21.40 -7.94
CA PRO A 88 -18.48 -22.54 -7.04
C PRO A 88 -17.63 -22.27 -5.80
N PHE A 89 -18.08 -22.75 -4.63
CA PHE A 89 -17.36 -22.55 -3.36
C PHE A 89 -17.10 -21.07 -3.00
N ALA A 90 -17.99 -20.14 -3.38
CA ALA A 90 -17.83 -18.71 -3.11
C ALA A 90 -17.53 -18.38 -1.64
N ASN A 91 -18.08 -19.13 -0.67
CA ASN A 91 -17.78 -18.94 0.75
C ASN A 91 -16.32 -19.27 1.08
N PHE A 92 -15.76 -20.33 0.50
CA PHE A 92 -14.36 -20.71 0.70
C PHE A 92 -13.44 -19.61 0.17
N PHE A 93 -13.72 -19.11 -1.04
CA PHE A 93 -12.97 -18.02 -1.64
C PHE A 93 -13.10 -16.70 -0.88
N ALA A 94 -14.27 -16.38 -0.35
CA ALA A 94 -14.44 -15.22 0.50
C ALA A 94 -13.65 -15.36 1.83
N MET A 95 -13.66 -16.54 2.45
CA MET A 95 -12.83 -16.82 3.63
C MET A 95 -11.33 -16.70 3.34
N LEU A 96 -10.91 -17.17 2.17
CA LEU A 96 -9.53 -17.01 1.70
C LEU A 96 -9.18 -15.53 1.52
N ASN A 97 -10.04 -14.72 0.91
CA ASN A 97 -9.83 -13.28 0.78
C ASN A 97 -9.72 -12.59 2.15
N ILE A 98 -10.55 -12.99 3.13
CA ILE A 98 -10.44 -12.50 4.52
C ILE A 98 -9.07 -12.85 5.11
N ALA A 99 -8.60 -14.10 4.94
CA ALA A 99 -7.29 -14.52 5.42
C ALA A 99 -6.15 -13.73 4.74
N LEU A 100 -6.28 -13.44 3.44
CA LEU A 100 -5.33 -12.60 2.70
C LEU A 100 -5.34 -11.15 3.22
N HIS A 101 -6.50 -10.57 3.48
CA HIS A 101 -6.60 -9.24 4.10
C HIS A 101 -6.00 -9.22 5.52
N ALA A 102 -6.17 -10.28 6.31
CA ALA A 102 -5.53 -10.43 7.60
C ALA A 102 -4.00 -10.49 7.47
N ASN A 103 -3.47 -11.25 6.50
CA ASN A 103 -2.04 -11.27 6.21
C ASN A 103 -1.50 -9.88 5.81
N LEU A 104 -2.22 -9.17 4.92
CA LEU A 104 -1.89 -7.79 4.53
C LEU A 104 -1.95 -6.81 5.73
N SER A 105 -2.91 -6.98 6.62
CA SER A 105 -3.03 -6.19 7.85
C SER A 105 -1.84 -6.42 8.77
N LEU A 106 -1.42 -7.68 8.97
CA LEU A 106 -0.21 -8.00 9.73
C LEU A 106 1.06 -7.40 9.11
N LEU A 107 1.12 -7.28 7.78
CA LEU A 107 2.23 -6.60 7.10
C LEU A 107 2.24 -5.09 7.42
N LEU A 108 1.10 -4.42 7.53
CA LEU A 108 1.07 -3.00 7.90
C LEU A 108 1.37 -2.75 9.39
N LEU A 109 1.35 -3.78 10.25
CA LEU A 109 1.68 -3.61 11.67
C LEU A 109 3.18 -3.42 11.89
N PRO A 110 3.57 -2.50 12.79
CA PRO A 110 4.97 -2.35 13.19
C PRO A 110 5.54 -3.64 13.78
N PHE A 111 6.85 -3.87 13.62
CA PHE A 111 7.51 -5.09 14.10
C PHE A 111 7.43 -5.27 15.63
N TYR A 112 7.38 -4.16 16.38
CA TYR A 112 7.23 -4.16 17.84
C TYR A 112 5.82 -4.48 18.32
N ASN A 113 4.84 -4.65 17.41
CA ASN A 113 3.49 -4.99 17.82
C ASN A 113 3.44 -6.42 18.38
N PRO A 114 2.87 -6.65 19.58
CA PRO A 114 2.86 -7.97 20.23
C PRO A 114 2.16 -9.04 19.39
N ILE A 115 1.15 -8.67 18.59
CA ILE A 115 0.44 -9.60 17.71
C ILE A 115 1.40 -10.16 16.65
N ARG A 116 2.18 -9.28 16.02
CA ARG A 116 3.15 -9.67 14.99
C ARG A 116 4.27 -10.51 15.58
N GLN A 117 4.77 -10.14 16.76
CA GLN A 117 5.81 -10.91 17.46
C GLN A 117 5.32 -12.31 17.84
N SER A 118 4.13 -12.40 18.44
CA SER A 118 3.52 -13.67 18.83
C SER A 118 3.29 -14.61 17.65
N LEU A 119 2.96 -14.08 16.47
CA LEU A 119 2.76 -14.87 15.25
C LEU A 119 4.08 -15.27 14.59
N SER A 120 5.14 -14.49 14.77
CA SER A 120 6.48 -14.84 14.28
C SER A 120 7.17 -15.90 15.14
N SER A 121 6.77 -16.08 16.40
CA SER A 121 7.38 -17.01 17.36
C SER A 121 6.69 -18.37 17.44
N LEU A 122 6.08 -18.84 16.35
CA LEU A 122 5.34 -20.11 16.34
C LEU A 122 6.28 -21.33 16.45
N PRO A 123 5.95 -22.35 17.27
CA PRO A 123 6.79 -23.52 17.45
C PRO A 123 6.82 -24.44 16.20
N PRO A 124 7.89 -25.24 16.01
CA PRO A 124 7.97 -26.22 14.92
C PRO A 124 6.84 -27.27 15.02
N PRO A 125 6.25 -27.73 13.91
CA PRO A 125 6.68 -27.58 12.51
C PRO A 125 6.11 -26.35 11.78
N LEU A 126 5.35 -25.49 12.47
CA LEU A 126 4.69 -24.31 11.86
C LEU A 126 5.68 -23.17 11.54
N GLU A 127 6.94 -23.30 11.96
CA GLU A 127 8.05 -22.38 11.69
C GLU A 127 8.29 -22.15 10.18
N ALA A 128 7.97 -23.14 9.34
CA ALA A 128 8.03 -23.03 7.89
C ALA A 128 7.02 -22.03 7.30
N CYS A 129 5.99 -21.65 8.06
CA CYS A 129 4.97 -20.66 7.70
C CYS A 129 5.08 -19.43 8.59
N SER A 130 6.24 -18.76 8.59
CA SER A 130 6.42 -17.50 9.32
C SER A 130 5.41 -16.46 8.82
N LEU A 131 4.51 -16.04 9.69
CA LEU A 131 3.53 -15.00 9.42
C LEU A 131 4.05 -13.64 9.89
N PRO A 132 3.76 -12.55 9.16
CA PRO A 132 3.03 -12.51 7.88
C PRO A 132 3.86 -12.97 6.68
N LEU A 133 3.20 -13.61 5.71
CA LEU A 133 3.80 -13.97 4.43
C LEU A 133 4.03 -12.70 3.58
N PRO A 134 5.18 -12.59 2.89
CA PRO A 134 5.44 -11.48 1.96
C PRO A 134 4.38 -11.39 0.85
N ILE A 135 4.08 -10.17 0.38
CA ILE A 135 3.07 -9.92 -0.68
C ILE A 135 3.41 -10.69 -1.95
N LEU A 136 4.69 -10.72 -2.34
CA LEU A 136 5.19 -11.39 -3.54
C LEU A 136 5.41 -12.90 -3.36
N HIS A 137 5.02 -13.47 -2.21
CA HIS A 137 5.13 -14.90 -2.01
C HIS A 137 4.27 -15.65 -3.05
N PRO A 138 4.79 -16.64 -3.79
CA PRO A 138 4.07 -17.27 -4.91
C PRO A 138 2.68 -17.80 -4.55
N LEU A 139 2.52 -18.31 -3.34
CA LEU A 139 1.23 -18.77 -2.82
C LEU A 139 0.23 -17.62 -2.67
N ILE A 140 0.65 -16.47 -2.14
CA ILE A 140 -0.22 -15.30 -1.98
C ILE A 140 -0.61 -14.75 -3.36
N ALA A 141 0.38 -14.57 -4.24
CA ALA A 141 0.15 -14.07 -5.60
C ALA A 141 -0.74 -15.01 -6.44
N GLY A 142 -0.57 -16.33 -6.29
CA GLY A 142 -1.43 -17.31 -6.96
C GLY A 142 -2.87 -17.27 -6.43
N LEU A 143 -3.05 -17.19 -5.12
CA LEU A 143 -4.37 -17.20 -4.48
C LEU A 143 -5.16 -15.91 -4.74
N THR A 144 -4.50 -14.75 -4.85
CA THR A 144 -5.16 -13.47 -5.16
C THR A 144 -5.71 -13.40 -6.59
N VAL A 145 -5.06 -14.07 -7.54
CA VAL A 145 -5.46 -14.06 -8.97
C VAL A 145 -6.43 -15.20 -9.31
N LEU A 146 -6.47 -16.25 -8.49
CA LEU A 146 -7.33 -17.41 -8.70
C LEU A 146 -8.83 -17.06 -8.79
N THR A 147 -9.33 -16.19 -7.91
CA THR A 147 -10.76 -15.88 -7.87
C THR A 147 -11.23 -14.98 -9.01
N PRO A 148 -10.51 -13.89 -9.39
CA PRO A 148 -10.82 -13.14 -10.60
C PRO A 148 -10.78 -13.97 -11.88
N THR A 149 -9.78 -14.85 -12.02
CA THR A 149 -9.63 -15.68 -13.22
C THR A 149 -10.76 -16.69 -13.34
N LEU A 150 -11.17 -17.32 -12.23
CA LEU A 150 -12.36 -18.18 -12.22
C LEU A 150 -13.64 -17.40 -12.56
N ALA A 151 -13.81 -16.17 -12.06
CA ALA A 151 -14.95 -15.32 -12.40
C ALA A 151 -15.00 -15.02 -13.91
N LEU A 152 -13.86 -14.69 -14.50
CA LEU A 152 -13.73 -14.44 -15.95
C LEU A 152 -14.00 -15.69 -16.79
N LEU A 153 -13.40 -16.83 -16.43
CA LEU A 153 -13.60 -18.10 -17.14
C LEU A 153 -15.06 -18.57 -17.10
N ARG A 154 -15.79 -18.24 -16.03
CA ARG A 154 -17.21 -18.54 -15.86
C ARG A 154 -18.13 -17.51 -16.51
N GLN A 155 -17.57 -16.48 -17.15
CA GLN A 155 -18.33 -15.39 -17.77
C GLN A 155 -19.30 -14.73 -16.77
N CYS A 156 -18.85 -14.58 -15.52
CA CYS A 156 -19.59 -13.83 -14.52
C CYS A 156 -19.74 -12.36 -14.95
N SER A 157 -20.68 -11.65 -14.33
CA SER A 157 -20.89 -10.23 -14.61
C SER A 157 -19.66 -9.39 -14.22
N TRP A 158 -19.53 -8.20 -14.80
CA TRP A 158 -18.45 -7.26 -14.43
C TRP A 158 -18.44 -6.88 -12.94
N PRO A 159 -19.58 -6.61 -12.27
CA PRO A 159 -19.59 -6.40 -10.82
C PRO A 159 -19.07 -7.59 -10.00
N ASP A 160 -19.30 -8.82 -10.45
CA ASP A 160 -18.77 -10.01 -9.78
C ASP A 160 -17.26 -10.11 -9.99
N VAL A 161 -16.77 -9.92 -11.22
CA VAL A 161 -15.34 -9.90 -11.53
C VAL A 161 -14.62 -8.82 -10.71
N ALA A 162 -15.15 -7.60 -10.70
CA ALA A 162 -14.60 -6.48 -9.94
C ALA A 162 -14.55 -6.77 -8.43
N TRP A 163 -15.59 -7.42 -7.90
CA TRP A 163 -15.64 -7.83 -6.50
C TRP A 163 -14.55 -8.84 -6.15
N TRP A 164 -14.32 -9.83 -7.02
CA TRP A 164 -13.25 -10.80 -6.80
C TRP A 164 -11.85 -10.22 -7.01
N CYS A 165 -11.72 -9.12 -7.76
CA CYS A 165 -10.48 -8.34 -7.85
C CYS A 165 -10.15 -7.52 -6.59
N ALA A 166 -11.05 -7.43 -5.60
CA ALA A 166 -10.83 -6.60 -4.41
C ALA A 166 -9.53 -6.94 -3.68
N THR A 167 -9.20 -8.22 -3.49
CA THR A 167 -7.98 -8.63 -2.78
C THR A 167 -6.71 -8.36 -3.59
N LEU A 168 -6.78 -8.41 -4.93
CA LEU A 168 -5.68 -7.98 -5.80
C LEU A 168 -5.44 -6.46 -5.66
N ALA A 169 -6.52 -5.67 -5.71
CA ALA A 169 -6.44 -4.22 -5.54
C ALA A 169 -5.89 -3.85 -4.15
N MET A 170 -6.31 -4.55 -3.09
CA MET A 170 -5.78 -4.33 -1.74
C MET A 170 -4.32 -4.74 -1.59
N SER A 171 -3.89 -5.83 -2.22
CA SER A 171 -2.48 -6.22 -2.26
C SER A 171 -1.62 -5.15 -2.92
N TRP A 172 -2.07 -4.62 -4.06
CA TRP A 172 -1.42 -3.52 -4.76
C TRP A 172 -1.36 -2.24 -3.92
N PHE A 173 -2.47 -1.88 -3.28
CA PHE A 173 -2.55 -0.73 -2.40
C PHE A 173 -1.56 -0.83 -1.23
N VAL A 174 -1.51 -1.97 -0.54
CA VAL A 174 -0.58 -2.21 0.58
C VAL A 174 0.88 -2.20 0.13
N TYR A 175 1.16 -2.77 -1.05
CA TYR A 175 2.49 -2.70 -1.65
C TYR A 175 2.92 -1.26 -1.93
N SER A 176 2.03 -0.48 -2.55
CA SER A 176 2.30 0.93 -2.87
C SER A 176 2.54 1.74 -1.59
N LEU A 177 1.72 1.53 -0.56
CA LEU A 177 1.85 2.24 0.71
C LEU A 177 3.19 1.96 1.38
N ARG A 178 3.63 0.70 1.40
CA ARG A 178 4.96 0.33 1.92
C ARG A 178 6.09 0.94 1.10
N SER A 179 5.99 0.86 -0.23
CA SER A 179 7.00 1.44 -1.11
C SER A 179 7.17 2.94 -0.89
N TRP A 180 6.08 3.67 -0.66
CA TRP A 180 6.13 5.11 -0.36
C TRP A 180 6.78 5.40 0.98
N THR A 181 6.47 4.62 2.03
CA THR A 181 7.13 4.75 3.33
C THR A 181 8.63 4.45 3.24
N ASP A 182 9.01 3.38 2.54
CA ASP A 182 10.40 2.99 2.37
C ASP A 182 11.18 4.06 1.58
N GLN A 183 10.57 4.61 0.53
CA GLN A 183 11.14 5.72 -0.24
C GLN A 183 11.31 6.98 0.61
N SER A 184 10.30 7.37 1.38
CA SER A 184 10.37 8.53 2.28
C SER A 184 11.48 8.40 3.32
N ALA A 185 11.71 7.19 3.84
CA ALA A 185 12.79 6.92 4.79
C ALA A 185 14.17 7.00 4.14
N GLU A 186 14.30 6.55 2.89
CA GLU A 186 15.56 6.63 2.14
C GLU A 186 15.90 8.08 1.75
N GLU A 187 14.90 8.87 1.34
CA GLU A 187 15.09 10.30 1.03
C GLU A 187 15.61 11.08 2.24
N ILE A 188 15.07 10.83 3.44
CA ILE A 188 15.58 11.43 4.69
C ILE A 188 17.02 10.98 4.97
N ARG A 189 17.33 9.70 4.76
CA ARG A 189 18.68 9.17 4.94
C ARG A 189 19.68 9.78 3.97
N GLU A 190 19.26 10.05 2.74
CA GLU A 190 20.08 10.71 1.72
C GLU A 190 20.36 12.17 2.11
N LEU A 191 19.35 12.91 2.61
CA LEU A 191 19.53 14.25 3.17
C LEU A 191 20.53 14.26 4.33
N GLU A 192 20.45 13.29 5.23
CA GLU A 192 21.44 13.13 6.31
C GLU A 192 22.85 12.88 5.76
N ARG A 193 22.98 12.07 4.71
CA ARG A 193 24.27 11.76 4.08
C ARG A 193 24.90 12.98 3.42
N LEU A 194 24.14 13.78 2.68
CA LEU A 194 24.64 14.97 1.98
C LEU A 194 25.22 16.01 2.96
N ARG A 195 24.60 16.13 4.14
CA ARG A 195 25.12 16.96 5.22
C ARG A 195 26.52 16.55 5.69
N TYR A 196 26.79 15.26 5.81
CA TYR A 196 28.12 14.78 6.24
C TYR A 196 29.23 15.11 5.24
N ASP A 197 28.90 15.21 3.94
CA ASP A 197 29.85 15.55 2.89
C ASP A 197 30.23 17.05 2.93
N ALA A 198 29.25 17.91 3.24
CA ALA A 198 29.47 19.36 3.36
C ALA A 198 30.36 19.76 4.55
N ARG A 199 30.38 18.97 5.63
CA ARG A 199 31.24 19.21 6.81
C ARG A 199 32.73 18.90 6.58
N GLY A 200 33.09 18.27 5.46
CA GLY A 200 34.44 17.78 5.18
C GLY A 200 35.24 18.56 4.12
N ALA A 201 34.66 19.60 3.51
CA ALA A 201 35.26 20.37 2.40
C ALA A 201 35.77 21.75 2.83
#